data_AF-A0A2P8QZW5-F1
#
_entry.id   AF-A0A2P8QZW5-F1
#
_cell.length_a   1.000
_cell.length_b   1.000
_cell.length_c   1.000
_cell.angle_alpha   90.00
_cell.angle_beta   90.00
_cell.angle_gamma   90.00
#
_symmetry.space_group_name_H-M   'P 1'
#
loop_
_entity.id
_entity.type
_entity.pdbx_description
1 polymer ?
#
loop_
_entity_poly.entity_id
_entity_poly.type
_entity_poly.pdbx_seq_one_letter_code
_entity_poly.pdbx_strand_id
1 'polypeptide(L)'
;MYNALAKYAEENNLIVKDKNTFICPSTEHDLAYLGNYIYKYLTRLDWFPENVKEWTWFSDKEEKLNTNLVKICKKYKVGLYA
;
A
#
# COMPACT_ATOMS: atom_id res chain seq x y z
N MET A 1 -5.55 14.84 0.66
CA MET A 1 -4.47 13.85 0.70
C MET A 1 -4.97 12.52 1.28
N TYR A 2 -5.30 12.44 2.57
CA TYR A 2 -5.84 11.22 3.19
C TYR A 2 -7.16 10.71 2.56
N ASN A 3 -8.04 11.61 2.14
CA ASN A 3 -9.29 11.22 1.46
C ASN A 3 -9.05 10.48 0.13
N ALA A 4 -7.94 10.77 -0.56
CA ALA A 4 -7.60 10.06 -1.79
C ALA A 4 -7.10 8.63 -1.48
N LEU A 5 -6.31 8.47 -0.41
CA LEU A 5 -5.83 7.16 0.04
C LEU A 5 -7.01 6.25 0.42
N ALA A 6 -7.94 6.77 1.24
CA ALA A 6 -9.15 6.03 1.62
C ALA A 6 -10.00 5.65 0.40
N LYS A 7 -10.23 6.59 -0.52
CA LYS A 7 -10.98 6.32 -1.76
C LYS A 7 -10.35 5.20 -2.59
N TYR A 8 -9.03 5.26 -2.82
CA TYR A 8 -8.36 4.20 -3.59
C TYR A 8 -8.33 2.85 -2.85
N ALA A 9 -8.28 2.86 -1.51
CA ALA A 9 -8.37 1.64 -0.73
C ALA A 9 -9.74 0.97 -0.93
N GLU A 10 -10.83 1.73 -0.82
CA GLU A 10 -12.20 1.26 -1.05
C GLU A 10 -12.39 0.75 -2.49
N GLU A 11 -11.88 1.47 -3.49
CA GLU A 11 -11.91 1.05 -4.90
C GLU A 11 -11.15 -0.27 -5.18
N ASN A 12 -10.25 -0.68 -4.29
CA ASN A 12 -9.51 -1.94 -4.37
C ASN A 12 -9.98 -2.98 -3.33
N ASN A 13 -11.19 -2.84 -2.78
CA ASN A 13 -11.77 -3.75 -1.79
C ASN A 13 -10.97 -3.88 -0.49
N LEU A 14 -10.20 -2.85 -0.12
CA LEU A 14 -9.55 -2.77 1.18
C LEU A 14 -10.46 -2.09 2.19
N ILE A 15 -10.35 -2.51 3.45
CA ILE A 15 -11.06 -1.93 4.59
C ILE A 15 -10.22 -0.77 5.12
N VAL A 16 -10.81 0.43 5.17
CA VAL A 16 -10.19 1.60 5.81
C VAL A 16 -10.40 1.48 7.32
N LYS A 17 -9.34 1.16 8.08
CA LYS A 17 -9.39 1.12 9.54
C LYS A 17 -9.23 2.52 10.14
N ASP A 18 -8.26 3.26 9.62
CA ASP A 18 -8.03 4.66 9.97
C ASP A 18 -7.31 5.39 8.82
N LYS A 19 -6.97 6.67 9.01
CA LYS A 19 -6.34 7.50 7.98
C LYS A 19 -5.02 6.96 7.41
N ASN A 20 -4.33 6.08 8.13
CA ASN A 20 -3.03 5.50 7.78
C ASN A 20 -3.05 3.97 7.68
N THR A 21 -4.11 3.31 8.15
CA THR A 21 -4.19 1.85 8.22
C THR A 21 -5.28 1.30 7.30
N PHE A 22 -4.88 0.44 6.36
CA PHE A 22 -5.76 -0.23 5.40
C PHE A 22 -5.58 -1.74 5.51
N ILE A 23 -6.68 -2.48 5.55
CA ILE A 23 -6.70 -3.91 5.91
C ILE A 23 -7.34 -4.71 4.79
N CYS A 24 -6.84 -5.91 4.54
CA CYS A 24 -7.45 -6.84 3.62
C CYS A 24 -8.72 -7.50 4.20
N PRO A 25 -9.73 -7.79 3.37
CA PRO A 25 -10.97 -8.40 3.84
C PRO A 25 -10.87 -9.90 4.19
N SER A 26 -9.68 -10.52 4.20
CA SER A 26 -9.46 -11.95 4.44
C SER A 26 -10.04 -12.85 3.34
N THR A 27 -9.79 -12.48 2.08
CA THR A 27 -10.24 -13.19 0.88
C THR A 27 -9.07 -13.82 0.11
N GLU A 28 -9.37 -14.74 -0.82
CA GLU A 28 -8.35 -15.33 -1.71
C GLU A 28 -7.67 -14.31 -2.63
N HIS A 29 -8.26 -13.12 -2.79
CA HIS A 29 -7.78 -12.05 -3.66
C HIS A 29 -6.98 -10.96 -2.94
N ASP A 30 -6.75 -11.08 -1.63
CA ASP A 30 -6.14 -10.03 -0.80
C ASP A 30 -4.78 -9.54 -1.33
N LEU A 31 -3.93 -10.45 -1.79
CA LEU A 31 -2.64 -10.09 -2.40
C LEU A 31 -2.81 -9.25 -3.66
N ALA A 32 -3.84 -9.52 -4.47
CA ALA A 32 -4.12 -8.75 -5.68
C ALA A 32 -4.69 -7.37 -5.34
N TYR A 33 -5.58 -7.27 -4.34
CA TYR A 33 -6.11 -6.00 -3.83
C TYR A 33 -4.99 -5.09 -3.30
N LEU A 34 -4.09 -5.62 -2.47
CA LEU A 34 -2.92 -4.90 -2.00
C LEU A 34 -1.98 -4.51 -3.13
N GLY A 35 -1.67 -5.46 -4.03
CA GLY A 35 -0.80 -5.20 -5.18
C GLY A 35 -1.32 -4.06 -6.05
N ASN A 36 -2.63 -4.05 -6.36
CA ASN A 36 -3.25 -2.96 -7.10
C ASN A 36 -3.19 -1.65 -6.34
N TYR A 37 -3.58 -1.63 -5.07
CA TYR A 37 -3.55 -0.42 -4.25
C TYR A 37 -2.14 0.21 -4.23
N ILE A 38 -1.11 -0.61 -4.00
CA ILE A 38 0.30 -0.18 -3.95
C ILE A 38 0.78 0.26 -5.34
N TYR A 39 0.80 -0.65 -6.32
CA TYR A 39 1.54 -0.48 -7.57
C TYR A 39 0.78 0.24 -8.68
N LYS A 40 -0.56 0.19 -8.66
CA LYS A 40 -1.41 0.87 -9.64
C LYS A 40 -1.78 2.28 -9.18
N TYR A 41 -1.90 2.51 -7.86
CA TYR A 41 -2.35 3.79 -7.32
C TYR A 41 -1.24 4.51 -6.55
N LEU A 42 -0.84 4.01 -5.37
CA LEU A 42 0.00 4.78 -4.45
C LEU A 42 1.36 5.17 -5.02
N THR A 43 2.04 4.28 -5.73
CA THR A 43 3.35 4.55 -6.32
C THR A 43 3.30 5.52 -7.52
N ARG A 44 2.11 5.79 -8.07
CA ARG A 44 1.88 6.68 -9.21
C ARG A 44 1.38 8.07 -8.82
N LEU A 45 1.12 8.30 -7.53
CA LEU A 45 0.74 9.63 -7.05
C LEU A 45 2.00 10.47 -6.88
N ASP A 46 2.16 11.54 -7.67
CA ASP A 46 3.36 12.39 -7.68
C ASP A 46 3.84 12.81 -6.28
N TRP A 47 2.90 13.06 -5.37
CA TRP A 47 3.19 13.50 -4.00
C TRP A 47 3.46 12.35 -3.02
N PHE A 48 2.97 11.13 -3.23
CA PHE A 48 2.98 10.10 -2.18
C PHE A 48 4.40 9.55 -1.91
N PRO A 49 5.16 9.07 -2.92
CA PRO A 49 6.52 8.58 -2.73
C PRO A 49 7.50 9.64 -2.19
N GLU A 50 7.25 10.92 -2.43
CA GLU A 50 8.09 12.02 -1.93
C GLU A 50 7.84 12.35 -0.45
N ASN A 51 6.60 12.16 0.02
CA ASN A 51 6.16 12.59 1.35
C ASN A 51 6.05 11.44 2.37
N VAL A 52 6.01 10.19 1.92
CA VAL A 52 5.87 9.03 2.82
C VAL A 52 7.16 8.78 3.61
N LYS A 53 7.08 8.93 4.94
CA LYS A 53 8.21 8.66 5.85
C LYS A 53 8.37 7.17 6.12
N GLU A 54 7.25 6.50 6.37
CA GLU A 54 7.18 5.09 6.71
C GLU A 54 6.02 4.45 5.96
N TRP A 55 6.28 3.27 5.40
CA TRP A 55 5.27 2.48 4.72
C TRP A 55 5.59 1.01 4.91
N THR A 56 4.75 0.34 5.69
CA THR A 56 4.98 -1.04 6.11
C THR A 56 3.82 -1.90 5.68
N TRP A 57 4.14 -3.00 4.99
CA TRP A 57 3.23 -4.12 4.81
C TRP A 57 3.27 -4.95 6.09
N PHE A 58 2.12 -5.21 6.70
CA PHE A 58 2.00 -6.17 7.81
C PHE A 58 1.35 -7.47 7.34
N SER A 59 1.91 -8.60 7.76
CA SER A 59 1.36 -9.93 7.49
C SER A 59 0.92 -10.55 8.80
N ASP A 60 -0.38 -10.80 8.93
CA ASP A 60 -0.96 -11.43 10.12
C ASP A 60 -0.54 -12.90 10.28
N LYS A 61 -0.01 -13.52 9.21
CA LYS A 61 0.45 -14.92 9.24
C LYS A 61 1.84 -15.07 9.86
N GLU A 62 2.74 -14.13 9.56
CA GLU A 62 4.13 -14.20 10.01
C GLU A 62 4.72 -12.79 10.09
N GLU A 63 5.10 -12.36 11.29
CA GLU A 63 5.77 -11.06 11.50
C GLU A 63 7.06 -10.92 10.67
N LYS A 64 7.71 -12.03 10.33
CA LYS A 64 8.90 -12.07 9.47
C LYS A 64 8.63 -11.61 8.04
N LEU A 65 7.37 -11.61 7.62
CA LEU A 65 6.93 -11.14 6.30
C LEU A 65 6.54 -9.66 6.32
N ASN A 66 6.62 -8.99 7.48
CA ASN A 66 6.45 -7.55 7.55
C ASN A 66 7.54 -6.88 6.73
N THR A 67 7.15 -6.03 5.79
CA THR A 67 8.10 -5.48 4.83
C THR A 67 7.99 -3.97 4.69
N ASN A 68 9.14 -3.31 4.70
CA ASN A 68 9.25 -1.88 4.41
C ASN A 68 9.08 -1.65 2.89
N LEU A 69 7.92 -1.14 2.51
CA LEU A 69 7.54 -0.91 1.12
C LEU A 69 8.33 0.23 0.48
N VAL A 70 8.77 1.24 1.25
CA VAL A 70 9.67 2.29 0.73
C VAL A 70 10.98 1.66 0.24
N LYS A 71 11.56 0.74 1.02
CA LYS A 71 12.80 0.04 0.65
C LYS A 71 12.60 -0.86 -0.57
N ILE A 72 11.48 -1.59 -0.66
CA ILE A 72 11.14 -2.39 -1.85
C ILE A 72 11.03 -1.50 -3.08
N CYS A 73 10.21 -0.46 -3.03
CA CYS A 73 9.93 0.38 -4.19
C CYS A 73 11.20 1.05 -4.72
N LYS A 74 12.10 1.48 -3.83
CA LYS A 74 13.44 1.99 -4.20
C LYS A 74 14.32 0.91 -4.84
N LYS A 75 14.38 -0.29 -4.25
CA LYS A 75 15.21 -1.40 -4.75
C LYS A 75 14.80 -1.84 -6.16
N TYR A 76 13.49 -1.93 -6.41
CA TYR A 76 12.94 -2.42 -7.67
C TYR A 76 12.55 -1.31 -8.65
N LYS A 77 12.86 -0.04 -8.34
CA LYS A 77 12.58 1.11 -9.20
C LYS A 77 11.11 1.17 -9.62
N VAL A 78 10.23 1.25 -8.63
CA VAL A 78 8.77 1.19 -8.80
C VAL A 78 8.14 2.58 -8.67
N GLY A 79 7.25 2.93 -9.59
CA GLY A 79 6.53 4.23 -9.55
C GLY A 79 7.46 5.39 -9.83
N LEU A 80 7.40 6.45 -9.01
CA LEU A 80 8.33 7.58 -9.10
C LEU A 80 9.79 7.24 -8.75
N TYR A 81 10.05 6.02 -8.26
CA TYR A 81 11.42 5.51 -8.09
C TYR A 81 11.95 4.81 -9.36
N ALA A 82 11.16 4.74 -10.45
CA ALA A 82 11.50 4.12 -11.73
C ALA A 82 12.59 4.88 -12.50
#